data_AF-A0A1M5JAF1-F1
#
_entry.id   AF-A0A1M5JAF1-F1
#
_cell.length_a   1.000
_cell.length_b   1.000
_cell.length_c   1.000
_cell.angle_alpha   90.00
_cell.angle_beta   90.00
_cell.angle_gamma   90.00
#
_symmetry.space_group_name_H-M   'P 1'
#
loop_
_entity.id
_entity.type
_entity.pdbx_description
1 polymer ?
#
loop_
_entity_poly.entity_id
_entity_poly.type
_entity_poly.pdbx_seq_one_letter_code
_entity_poly.pdbx_strand_id
1 'polypeptide(L)'
;MGDALKIFVVFNCSLDFSDCIEIFGIIVNFFLAIWIVRTIQNKLNNKRVLKDHFISEIKELRIEYNDYIKNCYAGNLIPQDTLRWFKLINIKTIHLMGEISNLYKVNCPELNSFHNDLRDIITNAPEYSTNFRRNNPVAFSSITKRQIDLIQLTHYGLFNKLIRLVNDAD
;
A
#
# COMPACT_ATOMS: atom_id res chain seq x y z
N MET A 1 -35.62 34.42 -58.42
CA MET A 1 -35.72 33.14 -57.70
C MET A 1 -34.61 32.24 -58.22
N GLY A 2 -33.36 32.49 -57.80
CA GLY A 2 -32.19 32.03 -58.56
C GLY A 2 -30.88 31.90 -57.78
N ASP A 3 -30.89 31.82 -56.45
CA ASP A 3 -29.64 31.78 -55.64
C ASP A 3 -29.66 30.80 -54.46
N ALA A 4 -30.43 29.71 -54.53
CA ALA A 4 -30.43 28.66 -53.50
C ALA A 4 -29.76 27.34 -53.94
N LEU A 5 -29.30 27.24 -55.19
CA LEU A 5 -28.82 25.99 -55.79
C LEU A 5 -27.31 25.95 -56.06
N LYS A 6 -26.54 26.85 -55.43
CA LYS A 6 -25.06 26.90 -55.54
C LYS A 6 -24.31 26.44 -54.29
N ILE A 7 -25.00 26.00 -53.23
CA ILE A 7 -24.36 25.59 -51.97
C ILE A 7 -24.34 24.07 -51.77
N PHE A 8 -24.78 23.27 -52.76
CA PHE A 8 -24.89 21.81 -52.55
C PHE A 8 -23.81 20.93 -53.19
N VAL A 9 -23.07 21.35 -54.22
CA VAL A 9 -22.08 20.44 -54.84
C VAL A 9 -20.91 21.22 -55.47
N VAL A 10 -19.96 21.68 -54.66
CA VAL A 10 -18.56 21.86 -55.10
C VAL A 10 -17.62 21.36 -53.99
N PHE A 11 -17.89 20.14 -53.51
CA PHE A 11 -16.81 19.25 -53.07
C PHE A 11 -16.55 18.29 -54.24
N ASN A 12 -16.09 18.86 -55.36
CA ASN A 12 -15.54 18.06 -56.45
C ASN A 12 -14.11 17.69 -56.05
N CYS A 13 -14.00 16.84 -55.02
CA CYS A 13 -12.75 16.18 -54.67
C CYS A 13 -12.55 15.10 -55.73
N SER A 14 -11.83 15.44 -56.80
CA SER A 14 -11.10 14.44 -57.56
C SER A 14 -9.92 14.00 -56.67
N LEU A 15 -10.24 13.31 -55.57
CA LEU A 15 -9.23 12.67 -54.73
C LEU A 15 -8.66 11.56 -55.58
N ASP A 16 -7.42 11.74 -56.01
CA ASP A 16 -6.71 10.66 -56.66
C ASP A 16 -6.55 9.52 -55.63
N PHE A 17 -6.46 8.27 -56.09
CA PHE A 17 -6.34 7.12 -55.18
C PHE A 17 -5.14 7.29 -54.23
N SER A 18 -4.11 8.02 -54.69
CA SER A 18 -2.95 8.45 -53.91
C SER A 18 -3.31 9.33 -52.70
N ASP A 19 -4.14 10.37 -52.88
CA ASP A 19 -4.51 11.30 -51.81
C ASP A 19 -5.36 10.60 -50.73
N CYS A 20 -6.21 9.66 -51.15
CA CYS A 20 -6.98 8.80 -50.25
C CYS A 20 -6.07 7.91 -49.38
N ILE A 21 -4.98 7.37 -49.95
CA ILE A 21 -3.99 6.57 -49.21
C ILE A 21 -3.24 7.44 -48.20
N GLU A 22 -2.85 8.66 -48.57
CA GLU A 22 -2.16 9.59 -47.65
C GLU A 22 -3.04 9.99 -46.46
N ILE A 23 -4.30 10.35 -46.72
CA ILE A 23 -5.27 10.69 -45.67
C ILE A 23 -5.51 9.47 -44.76
N PHE A 24 -5.65 8.27 -45.33
CA PHE A 24 -5.78 7.04 -44.57
C PHE A 24 -4.55 6.76 -43.71
N GLY A 25 -3.35 6.99 -44.24
CA GLY A 25 -2.09 6.87 -43.49
C GLY A 25 -2.02 7.81 -42.29
N ILE A 26 -2.45 9.07 -42.45
CA ILE A 26 -2.53 10.05 -41.36
C ILE A 26 -3.52 9.60 -40.28
N ILE A 27 -4.71 9.13 -40.69
CA ILE A 27 -5.75 8.65 -39.77
C ILE A 27 -5.27 7.42 -38.99
N VAL A 28 -4.66 6.45 -39.66
CA VAL A 28 -4.12 5.24 -39.01
C VAL A 28 -3.02 5.60 -38.02
N ASN A 29 -2.07 6.47 -38.39
CA ASN A 29 -1.01 6.90 -37.50
C ASN A 29 -1.55 7.65 -36.26
N PHE A 30 -2.60 8.46 -36.44
CA PHE A 30 -3.28 9.12 -35.33
C PHE A 30 -3.93 8.13 -34.37
N PHE A 31 -4.64 7.12 -34.88
CA PHE A 31 -5.24 6.07 -34.05
C PHE A 31 -4.19 5.23 -33.32
N LEU A 32 -3.10 4.87 -33.98
CA LEU A 32 -1.98 4.14 -33.38
C LEU A 32 -1.34 4.93 -32.23
N ALA A 33 -1.11 6.23 -32.42
CA ALA A 33 -0.56 7.09 -31.38
C ALA A 33 -1.48 7.13 -30.14
N ILE A 34 -2.79 7.30 -30.32
CA ILE A 34 -3.77 7.26 -29.21
C ILE A 34 -3.76 5.90 -28.51
N TRP A 35 -3.71 4.81 -29.27
CA TRP A 35 -3.72 3.47 -28.72
C TRP A 35 -2.47 3.17 -27.88
N ILE A 36 -1.29 3.56 -28.36
CA ILE A 36 -0.02 3.40 -27.63
C ILE A 36 -0.06 4.19 -26.32
N VAL A 37 -0.47 5.46 -26.36
CA VAL A 37 -0.56 6.31 -25.17
C VAL A 37 -1.52 5.71 -24.15
N ARG A 38 -2.73 5.31 -24.58
CA ARG A 38 -3.71 4.67 -23.69
C ARG A 38 -3.20 3.37 -23.08
N THR A 39 -2.52 2.54 -23.87
CA THR A 39 -1.98 1.26 -23.40
C THR A 39 -0.88 1.46 -22.35
N ILE A 40 0.04 2.39 -22.59
CA ILE A 40 1.12 2.71 -21.64
C ILE A 40 0.54 3.35 -20.37
N GLN A 41 -0.37 4.31 -20.50
CA GLN A 41 -1.01 4.97 -19.37
C GLN A 41 -1.78 3.99 -18.50
N ASN A 42 -2.56 3.07 -19.09
CA ASN A 42 -3.29 2.06 -18.32
C ASN A 42 -2.34 1.14 -17.53
N LYS A 43 -1.22 0.71 -18.12
CA LYS A 43 -0.23 -0.12 -17.43
C LYS A 43 0.43 0.65 -16.27
N LEU A 44 0.83 1.89 -16.49
CA LEU A 44 1.44 2.73 -15.46
C LEU A 44 0.45 3.05 -14.33
N ASN A 45 -0.81 3.33 -14.67
CA ASN A 45 -1.84 3.65 -13.69
C ASN A 45 -2.16 2.44 -12.82
N ASN A 46 -2.31 1.25 -13.41
CA ASN A 46 -2.53 0.02 -12.63
C ASN A 46 -1.38 -0.28 -11.67
N LYS A 47 -0.12 -0.11 -12.12
CA LYS A 47 1.05 -0.25 -11.25
C LYS A 47 1.02 0.76 -10.09
N ARG A 48 0.71 2.03 -10.37
CA ARG A 48 0.62 3.08 -9.35
C ARG A 48 -0.50 2.80 -8.34
N VAL A 49 -1.69 2.45 -8.80
CA VAL A 49 -2.84 2.10 -7.94
C VAL A 49 -2.49 0.94 -7.00
N LEU A 50 -1.79 -0.07 -7.51
CA LEU A 50 -1.39 -1.21 -6.69
C LEU A 50 -0.34 -0.83 -5.64
N LYS A 51 0.63 0.02 -5.98
CA LYS A 51 1.58 0.59 -5.00
C LYS A 51 0.86 1.40 -3.93
N ASP A 52 -0.06 2.27 -4.33
CA ASP A 52 -0.84 3.11 -3.41
C ASP A 52 -1.66 2.25 -2.43
N HIS A 53 -2.24 1.14 -2.91
CA HIS A 53 -2.94 0.17 -2.06
C HIS A 53 -2.02 -0.43 -0.99
N PHE A 54 -0.85 -0.97 -1.38
CA PHE A 54 0.09 -1.55 -0.41
C PHE A 54 0.67 -0.51 0.55
N ILE A 55 0.92 0.72 0.08
CA ILE A 55 1.33 1.83 0.94
C ILE A 55 0.23 2.15 1.97
N SER A 56 -1.05 2.07 1.59
CA SER A 56 -2.17 2.21 2.54
C SER A 56 -2.17 1.09 3.57
N GLU A 57 -2.04 -0.17 3.16
CA GLU A 57 -1.96 -1.32 4.08
C GLU A 57 -0.81 -1.20 5.07
N ILE A 58 0.37 -0.71 4.64
CA ILE A 58 1.51 -0.45 5.53
C ILE A 58 1.20 0.66 6.54
N LYS A 59 0.49 1.72 6.13
CA LYS A 59 0.07 2.80 7.03
C LYS A 59 -0.95 2.30 8.04
N GLU A 60 -1.90 1.49 7.62
CA GLU A 60 -2.87 0.84 8.52
C GLU A 60 -2.16 -0.05 9.53
N LEU A 61 -1.20 -0.86 9.09
CA LEU A 61 -0.39 -1.70 9.98
C LEU A 61 0.33 -0.85 11.05
N ARG A 62 0.92 0.28 10.66
CA ARG A 62 1.53 1.24 11.59
C ARG A 62 0.52 1.76 12.61
N ILE A 63 -0.69 2.09 12.18
CA ILE A 63 -1.76 2.60 13.06
C ILE A 63 -2.14 1.52 14.07
N GLU A 64 -2.36 0.28 13.64
CA GLU A 64 -2.71 -0.84 14.52
C GLU A 64 -1.65 -1.08 15.60
N TYR A 65 -0.36 -1.07 15.24
CA TYR A 65 0.72 -1.17 16.22
C TYR A 65 0.73 0.00 17.21
N ASN A 66 0.54 1.24 16.73
CA ASN A 66 0.50 2.41 17.59
C ASN A 66 -0.67 2.38 18.56
N ASP A 67 -1.86 1.99 18.09
CA ASP A 67 -3.05 1.90 18.93
C ASP A 67 -2.92 0.80 19.97
N TYR A 68 -2.32 -0.33 19.60
CA TYR A 68 -2.00 -1.38 20.55
C TYR A 68 -1.03 -0.90 21.64
N ILE A 69 0.04 -0.18 21.26
CA ILE A 69 1.00 0.37 22.23
C ILE A 69 0.34 1.43 23.14
N LYS A 70 -0.55 2.28 22.60
CA LYS A 70 -1.35 3.19 23.43
C LYS A 70 -2.18 2.43 24.47
N ASN A 71 -2.78 1.30 24.10
CA ASN A 71 -3.53 0.45 25.02
C ASN A 71 -2.62 -0.16 26.10
N CYS A 72 -1.37 -0.51 25.76
CA CYS A 72 -0.38 -0.90 26.77
C CYS A 72 -0.14 0.21 27.79
N TYR A 73 -0.01 1.47 27.36
CA TYR A 73 0.20 2.59 28.29
C TYR A 73 -1.02 2.90 29.15
N ALA A 74 -2.22 2.77 28.59
CA ALA A 74 -3.49 3.02 29.26
C ALA A 74 -3.85 1.99 30.34
N GLY A 75 -3.20 0.82 30.34
CA GLY A 75 -3.49 -0.25 31.29
C GLY A 75 -4.76 -1.05 30.99
N ASN A 76 -5.29 -0.91 29.77
CA ASN A 76 -6.54 -1.55 29.31
C ASN A 76 -6.29 -2.89 28.61
N LEU A 77 -5.09 -3.46 28.77
CA LEU A 77 -4.65 -4.61 28.00
C LEU A 77 -5.13 -5.92 28.66
N ILE A 78 -5.93 -6.69 27.93
CA ILE A 78 -6.42 -8.01 28.37
C ILE A 78 -5.46 -9.09 27.85
N PRO A 79 -4.80 -9.89 28.71
CA PRO A 79 -3.75 -10.82 28.29
C PRO A 79 -4.17 -11.85 27.23
N GLN A 80 -5.38 -12.40 27.32
CA GLN A 80 -5.82 -13.38 26.32
C GLN A 80 -6.10 -12.72 24.96
N ASP A 81 -6.62 -11.49 24.96
CA ASP A 81 -6.84 -10.73 23.73
C ASP A 81 -5.52 -10.28 23.09
N THR A 82 -4.51 -10.02 23.91
CA THR A 82 -3.14 -9.75 23.44
C THR A 82 -2.58 -10.89 22.59
N LEU A 83 -2.70 -12.15 23.02
CA LEU A 83 -2.25 -13.29 22.21
C LEU A 83 -3.00 -13.38 20.88
N ARG A 84 -4.32 -13.16 20.92
CA ARG A 84 -5.15 -13.14 19.72
C ARG A 84 -4.72 -12.02 18.78
N TRP A 85 -4.49 -10.83 19.31
CA TRP A 85 -4.03 -9.67 18.54
C TRP A 85 -2.66 -9.93 17.88
N PHE A 86 -1.69 -10.46 18.63
CA PHE A 86 -0.38 -10.82 18.07
C PHE A 86 -0.49 -11.86 16.95
N LYS A 87 -1.39 -12.84 17.08
CA LYS A 87 -1.64 -13.82 16.01
C LYS A 87 -2.22 -13.16 14.77
N LEU A 88 -3.22 -12.28 14.92
CA LEU A 88 -3.87 -11.58 13.82
C LEU A 88 -2.89 -10.66 13.07
N ILE A 89 -2.14 -9.84 13.80
CA ILE A 89 -1.19 -8.90 13.21
C ILE A 89 -0.04 -9.63 12.52
N ASN A 90 0.40 -10.78 13.06
CA ASN A 90 1.41 -11.63 12.41
C ASN A 90 0.90 -12.19 11.08
N ILE A 91 -0.34 -12.70 11.04
CA ILE A 91 -0.96 -13.18 9.79
C ILE A 91 -1.07 -12.05 8.77
N LYS A 92 -1.58 -10.87 9.18
CA LYS A 92 -1.68 -9.68 8.31
C LYS A 92 -0.32 -9.28 7.77
N THR A 93 0.70 -9.25 8.64
CA THR A 93 2.08 -8.89 8.26
C THR A 93 2.68 -9.89 7.27
N ILE A 94 2.52 -11.20 7.52
CA ILE A 94 3.03 -12.25 6.62
C ILE A 94 2.36 -12.18 5.25
N HIS A 95 1.03 -12.00 5.21
CA HIS A 95 0.30 -11.89 3.96
C HIS A 95 0.73 -10.64 3.17
N LEU A 96 0.73 -9.47 3.82
CA LEU A 96 1.13 -8.21 3.22
C LEU A 96 2.57 -8.28 2.68
N MET A 97 3.51 -8.75 3.49
CA MET A 97 4.91 -8.86 3.08
C MET A 97 5.13 -9.95 2.02
N GLY A 98 4.34 -11.02 2.04
CA GLY A 98 4.36 -12.05 1.01
C GLY A 98 3.96 -11.50 -0.36
N GLU A 99 2.85 -10.77 -0.43
CA GLU A 99 2.39 -10.12 -1.66
C GLU A 99 3.36 -9.05 -2.16
N ILE A 100 3.86 -8.20 -1.25
CA ILE A 100 4.88 -7.18 -1.58
C ILE A 100 6.17 -7.83 -2.09
N SER A 101 6.62 -8.91 -1.47
CA SER A 101 7.82 -9.64 -1.89
C SER A 101 7.61 -10.31 -3.24
N ASN A 102 6.43 -10.89 -3.49
CA ASN A 102 6.09 -11.53 -4.76
C ASN A 102 6.12 -10.52 -5.91
N LEU A 103 5.45 -9.38 -5.73
CA LEU A 103 5.26 -8.36 -6.77
C LEU A 103 6.46 -7.44 -6.96
N TYR A 104 7.08 -6.99 -5.87
CA TYR A 104 8.09 -5.92 -5.88
C TYR A 104 9.48 -6.38 -5.43
N LYS A 105 9.64 -7.64 -5.03
CA LYS A 105 10.92 -8.20 -4.50
C LYS A 105 11.46 -7.44 -3.28
N VAL A 106 10.58 -6.73 -2.57
CA VAL A 106 10.90 -6.00 -1.35
C VAL A 106 10.74 -6.94 -0.16
N ASN A 107 11.80 -7.06 0.65
CA ASN A 107 11.81 -7.80 1.91
C ASN A 107 12.21 -6.87 3.06
N CYS A 108 11.56 -7.02 4.21
CA CYS A 108 11.83 -6.20 5.39
C CYS A 108 11.89 -7.07 6.65
N PRO A 109 13.03 -7.71 6.94
CA PRO A 109 13.18 -8.55 8.13
C PRO A 109 13.06 -7.76 9.43
N GLU A 110 13.34 -6.46 9.38
CA GLU A 110 13.22 -5.52 10.51
C GLU A 110 11.79 -5.43 11.04
N LEU A 111 10.77 -5.65 10.19
CA LEU A 111 9.37 -5.68 10.63
C LEU A 111 9.06 -6.91 11.48
N ASN A 112 9.67 -8.05 11.15
CA ASN A 112 9.56 -9.26 11.96
C ASN A 112 10.32 -9.10 13.29
N SER A 113 11.50 -8.46 13.27
CA SER A 113 12.23 -8.14 14.51
C SER A 113 11.37 -7.27 15.42
N PHE A 114 10.84 -6.15 14.91
CA PHE A 114 9.96 -5.27 15.65
C PHE A 114 8.76 -6.00 16.28
N HIS A 115 8.08 -6.86 15.50
CA HIS A 115 6.96 -7.66 15.98
C HIS A 115 7.38 -8.60 17.13
N ASN A 116 8.46 -9.35 16.93
CA ASN A 116 8.95 -10.31 17.92
C ASN A 116 9.43 -9.61 19.19
N ASP A 117 10.21 -8.54 19.06
CA ASP A 117 10.72 -7.77 20.19
C ASP A 117 9.55 -7.19 21.00
N LEU A 118 8.53 -6.62 20.34
CA LEU A 118 7.35 -6.08 21.00
C LEU A 118 6.56 -7.17 21.73
N ARG A 119 6.38 -8.33 21.09
CA ARG A 119 5.72 -9.48 21.69
C ARG A 119 6.48 -9.94 22.92
N ASP A 120 7.78 -10.12 22.79
CA ASP A 120 8.61 -10.70 23.84
C ASP A 120 8.68 -9.77 25.06
N ILE A 121 8.79 -8.44 24.89
CA ILE A 121 8.69 -7.49 26.01
C ILE A 121 7.35 -7.63 26.72
N ILE A 122 6.25 -7.68 25.97
CA ILE A 122 4.91 -7.70 26.54
C ILE A 122 4.62 -9.02 27.24
N THR A 123 4.94 -10.15 26.61
CA THR A 123 4.61 -11.48 27.16
C THR A 123 5.55 -11.91 28.28
N ASN A 124 6.81 -11.47 28.25
CA ASN A 124 7.77 -11.77 29.33
C ASN A 124 7.69 -10.78 30.50
N ALA A 125 6.87 -9.73 30.37
CA ALA A 125 6.61 -8.80 31.47
C ALA A 125 6.01 -9.56 32.67
N PRO A 126 6.53 -9.37 33.89
CA PRO A 126 5.97 -10.01 35.09
C PRO A 126 4.50 -9.63 35.28
N GLU A 127 4.13 -8.38 34.99
CA GLU A 127 2.77 -7.86 35.10
C GLU A 127 1.79 -8.61 34.18
N TYR A 128 2.26 -8.99 32.99
CA TYR A 128 1.49 -9.78 32.05
C TYR A 128 1.29 -11.21 32.56
N SER A 129 2.38 -11.86 32.96
CA SER A 129 2.36 -13.24 33.45
C SER A 129 1.51 -13.43 34.70
N THR A 130 1.55 -12.49 35.64
CA THR A 130 0.74 -12.53 36.87
C THR A 130 -0.75 -12.41 36.59
N ASN A 131 -1.14 -11.60 35.59
CA ASN A 131 -2.54 -11.36 35.24
C ASN A 131 -3.08 -12.32 34.17
N PHE A 132 -2.23 -13.09 33.49
CA PHE A 132 -2.61 -13.97 32.39
C PHE A 132 -3.71 -14.98 32.76
N ARG A 133 -3.56 -15.69 33.89
CA ARG A 133 -4.53 -16.72 34.31
C ARG A 133 -5.89 -16.13 34.69
N ARG A 134 -5.89 -14.96 35.31
CA ARG A 134 -7.12 -14.27 35.75
C ARG A 134 -7.75 -13.43 34.65
N ASN A 135 -7.04 -13.25 33.54
CA ASN A 135 -7.41 -12.40 32.41
C ASN A 135 -7.81 -10.97 32.82
N ASN A 136 -7.16 -10.46 33.87
CA ASN A 136 -7.41 -9.09 34.34
C ASN A 136 -6.63 -8.09 33.48
N PRO A 137 -7.13 -6.85 33.36
CA PRO A 137 -6.39 -5.77 32.70
C PRO A 137 -4.98 -5.61 33.28
N VAL A 138 -3.99 -5.52 32.40
CA VAL A 138 -2.58 -5.36 32.76
C VAL A 138 -2.21 -3.89 32.76
N ALA A 139 -1.80 -3.39 33.92
CA ALA A 139 -1.10 -2.13 34.05
C ALA A 139 0.42 -2.38 34.07
N PHE A 140 1.12 -1.96 33.03
CA PHE A 140 2.59 -2.09 32.97
C PHE A 140 3.30 -1.09 33.89
N SER A 141 4.38 -1.54 34.52
CA SER A 141 5.28 -0.68 35.29
C SER A 141 6.04 0.30 34.41
N SER A 142 6.65 1.31 35.03
CA SER A 142 7.53 2.27 34.36
C SER A 142 8.72 1.60 33.66
N ILE A 143 9.21 0.47 34.19
CA ILE A 143 10.32 -0.28 33.60
C ILE A 143 9.89 -0.88 32.27
N THR A 144 8.77 -1.60 32.25
CA THR A 144 8.24 -2.24 31.03
C THR A 144 7.85 -1.19 30.00
N LYS A 145 7.23 -0.08 30.43
CA LYS A 145 6.92 1.05 29.54
C LYS A 145 8.17 1.63 28.88
N ARG A 146 9.25 1.82 29.63
CA ARG A 146 10.54 2.28 29.08
C ARG A 146 11.11 1.31 28.04
N GLN A 147 10.95 0.00 28.24
CA GLN A 147 11.42 -0.98 27.24
C GLN A 147 10.56 -0.93 25.96
N ILE A 148 9.25 -0.71 26.08
CA ILE A 148 8.36 -0.46 24.92
C ILE A 148 8.81 0.81 24.17
N ASP A 149 9.14 1.89 24.89
CA ASP A 149 9.66 3.13 24.28
C ASP A 149 10.95 2.88 23.50
N LEU A 150 11.87 2.08 24.05
CA LEU A 150 13.14 1.74 23.38
C LEU A 150 12.92 0.97 22.07
N ILE A 151 11.94 0.06 22.01
CA ILE A 151 11.59 -0.61 20.75
C ILE A 151 11.03 0.40 19.75
N GLN A 152 10.11 1.26 20.17
CA GLN A 152 9.52 2.28 19.29
C GLN A 152 10.58 3.20 18.72
N LEU A 153 11.57 3.61 19.52
CA LEU A 153 12.69 4.44 19.08
C LEU A 153 13.60 3.69 18.09
N THR A 154 13.95 2.44 18.40
CA THR A 154 14.78 1.59 17.52
C THR A 154 14.15 1.41 16.14
N HIS A 155 12.81 1.41 16.07
CA HIS A 155 12.06 1.16 14.84
C HIS A 155 11.28 2.37 14.30
N TYR A 156 11.57 3.59 14.79
CA TYR A 156 10.80 4.80 14.48
C TYR A 156 10.66 5.08 12.96
N GLY A 157 11.66 4.69 12.17
CA GLY A 157 11.69 4.86 10.72
C GLY A 157 11.21 3.66 9.91
N LEU A 158 10.89 2.52 10.54
CA LEU A 158 10.65 1.24 9.87
C LEU A 158 9.55 1.31 8.81
N PHE A 159 8.36 1.78 9.20
CA PHE A 159 7.21 1.87 8.29
C PHE A 159 7.46 2.87 7.16
N ASN A 160 8.15 3.98 7.44
CA ASN A 160 8.51 4.95 6.40
C ASN A 160 9.52 4.37 5.40
N LYS A 161 10.50 3.60 5.90
CA LYS A 161 11.45 2.86 5.05
C LYS A 161 10.70 1.86 4.16
N LEU A 162 9.74 1.12 4.72
CA LEU A 162 8.95 0.15 3.96
C LEU A 162 8.10 0.82 2.86
N ILE A 163 7.43 1.93 3.19
CA ILE A 163 6.68 2.74 2.21
C ILE A 163 7.60 3.20 1.07
N ARG A 164 8.80 3.69 1.39
CA ARG A 164 9.78 4.10 0.38
C ARG A 164 10.20 2.95 -0.52
N LEU A 165 10.51 1.78 0.06
CA LEU A 165 10.90 0.59 -0.72
C LEU A 165 9.80 0.15 -1.69
N VAL A 166 8.53 0.16 -1.27
CA VAL A 166 7.39 -0.18 -2.15
C VAL A 166 7.17 0.89 -3.22
N ASN A 167 7.30 2.16 -2.86
CA ASN A 167 7.15 3.26 -3.81
C ASN A 167 8.21 3.22 -4.92
N ASP A 168 9.45 2.91 -4.55
CA ASP A 168 10.63 2.95 -5.44
C ASP A 168 10.83 1.66 -6.24
N ALA A 169 10.09 0.57 -5.95
CA ALA A 169 10.22 -0.71 -6.66
C ALA A 169 9.65 -0.68 -8.09
N ASP A 170 10.28 -1.37 -9.04
CA ASP A 170 9.93 -1.35 -10.48
C ASP A 170 8.72 -2.22 -10.90
#